data_AF-A0A7K4B044-F1
#
_entry.id   AF-A0A7K4B044-F1
#
_cell.length_a   1.000
_cell.length_b   1.000
_cell.length_c   1.000
_cell.angle_alpha   90.00
_cell.angle_beta   90.00
_cell.angle_gamma   90.00
#
_symmetry.space_group_name_H-M   'P 1'
#
loop_
_entity.id
_entity.type
_entity.pdbx_description
1 polymer ?
#
loop_
_entity_poly.entity_id
_entity_poly.type
_entity_poly.pdbx_seq_one_letter_code
_entity_poly.pdbx_strand_id
1 'polypeptide(L)'
;LVVNAITFALFGYDKQRAMREEYRIPERNLVTLAFFGPLGAYAGMRVFRHKIRKPLFSTMVPVFILIHAGIYTMLISGYLPG
;
A
#
# COMPACT_ATOMS: atom_id res chain seq x y z
N LEU A 1 3.12 7.48 9.75
CA LEU A 1 3.64 6.15 10.15
C LEU A 1 2.53 5.14 10.45
N VAL A 2 1.58 5.48 11.34
CA VAL A 2 0.51 4.58 11.81
C VAL A 2 -0.29 3.94 10.66
N VAL A 3 -0.69 4.73 9.66
CA VAL A 3 -1.45 4.22 8.50
C VAL A 3 -0.68 3.15 7.72
N ASN A 4 0.63 3.32 7.52
CA ASN A 4 1.46 2.30 6.86
C ASN A 4 1.51 1.01 7.70
N ALA A 5 1.59 1.10 9.03
CA ALA A 5 1.57 -0.08 9.90
C ALA A 5 0.22 -0.82 9.83
N ILE A 6 -0.90 -0.08 9.84
CA ILE A 6 -2.25 -0.64 9.69
C ILE A 6 -2.40 -1.31 8.32
N THR A 7 -2.00 -0.62 7.24
CA THR A 7 -2.07 -1.18 5.88
C THR A 7 -1.22 -2.45 5.76
N PHE A 8 -0.01 -2.45 6.31
CA PHE A 8 0.84 -3.65 6.35
C PHE A 8 0.14 -4.82 7.06
N ALA A 9 -0.41 -4.59 8.26
CA ALA A 9 -1.11 -5.61 9.02
C ALA A 9 -2.32 -6.18 8.27
N LEU A 10 -3.08 -5.33 7.57
CA LEU A 10 -4.25 -5.75 6.78
C LEU A 10 -3.86 -6.59 5.56
N PHE A 11 -2.73 -6.32 4.92
CA PHE A 11 -2.20 -7.21 3.85
C PHE A 11 -1.80 -8.59 4.40
N GLY A 12 -1.23 -8.63 5.61
CA GLY A 12 -0.94 -9.88 6.31
C GLY A 12 -2.20 -10.64 6.70
N TYR A 13 -3.21 -9.93 7.22
CA TYR A 13 -4.50 -10.51 7.58
C TYR A 13 -5.22 -11.08 6.34
N ASP A 14 -5.26 -10.34 5.22
CA ASP A 14 -5.82 -10.87 3.96
C ASP A 14 -5.09 -12.13 3.48
N LYS A 15 -3.76 -12.19 3.65
CA LYS A 15 -2.99 -13.40 3.33
C LYS A 15 -3.38 -14.58 4.23
N GLN A 16 -3.55 -14.36 5.54
CA GLN A 16 -3.98 -15.41 6.47
C GLN A 16 -5.38 -15.94 6.11
N ARG A 17 -6.35 -15.05 5.85
CA ARG A 17 -7.69 -15.46 5.41
C ARG A 17 -7.66 -16.22 4.09
N ALA A 18 -6.79 -15.79 3.17
CA ALA A 18 -6.57 -16.48 1.91
C ALA A 18 -6.01 -17.91 2.06
N MET A 19 -5.25 -18.19 3.12
CA MET A 19 -4.76 -19.53 3.45
C MET A 19 -5.82 -20.38 4.17
N ARG A 20 -6.71 -19.76 4.94
CA ARG A 20 -7.79 -20.42 5.69
C ARG A 20 -9.08 -20.62 4.90
N GLU A 21 -9.07 -20.29 3.61
CA GLU A 21 -10.26 -20.29 2.73
C GLU A 21 -11.44 -19.45 3.26
N GLU A 22 -11.11 -18.44 4.06
CA GLU A 22 -12.10 -17.51 4.61
C GLU A 22 -12.43 -16.39 3.63
N TYR A 23 -13.48 -15.63 3.95
CA TYR A 23 -13.86 -14.44 3.22
C TYR A 23 -12.68 -13.44 3.12
N ARG A 24 -12.24 -13.17 1.89
CA ARG A 24 -11.11 -12.26 1.62
C ARG A 24 -11.56 -10.81 1.69
N ILE A 25 -10.62 -9.90 1.99
CA ILE A 25 -10.91 -8.47 1.93
C ILE A 25 -11.16 -8.09 0.46
N PRO A 26 -12.25 -7.36 0.15
CA PRO A 26 -12.49 -6.88 -1.21
C PRO A 26 -11.27 -6.10 -1.74
N GLU A 27 -10.88 -6.37 -2.98
CA GLU A 27 -9.66 -5.77 -3.55
C GLU A 27 -9.73 -4.24 -3.56
N ARG A 28 -10.92 -3.67 -3.75
CA ARG A 28 -11.17 -2.23 -3.67
C ARG A 28 -10.72 -1.65 -2.33
N ASN A 29 -11.06 -2.31 -1.22
CA ASN A 29 -10.71 -1.83 0.12
C ASN A 29 -9.19 -1.86 0.34
N LEU A 30 -8.53 -2.93 -0.12
CA LEU A 30 -7.07 -3.06 -0.03
C LEU A 30 -6.35 -2.02 -0.91
N VAL A 31 -6.86 -1.71 -2.09
CA VAL A 31 -6.32 -0.65 -2.95
C VAL A 31 -6.52 0.72 -2.30
N THR A 32 -7.70 0.99 -1.71
CA THR A 32 -7.94 2.22 -0.96
C THR A 32 -7.00 2.36 0.24
N LEU A 33 -6.77 1.29 1.00
CA LEU A 33 -5.79 1.29 2.10
C LEU A 33 -4.36 1.49 1.60
N ALA A 34 -4.02 0.93 0.43
CA ALA A 34 -2.72 1.13 -0.19
C ALA A 34 -2.53 2.58 -0.67
N PHE A 35 -3.60 3.29 -1.05
CA PHE A 35 -3.52 4.71 -1.36
C PHE A 35 -3.10 5.54 -0.13
N PHE A 36 -3.71 5.29 1.03
CA PHE A 36 -3.36 6.03 2.26
C PHE A 36 -2.05 5.55 2.93
N GLY A 37 -1.69 4.28 2.74
CA GLY A 37 -0.49 3.67 3.32
C GLY A 37 0.35 2.91 2.27
N PRO A 38 0.90 3.59 1.25
CA PRO A 38 1.51 2.92 0.10
C PRO A 38 2.80 2.18 0.44
N LEU A 39 3.60 2.70 1.37
CA LEU A 39 4.81 2.01 1.85
C LEU A 39 4.45 0.75 2.65
N GLY A 40 3.41 0.82 3.47
CA GLY A 40 2.87 -0.31 4.22
C GLY A 40 2.32 -1.41 3.31
N ALA A 41 1.55 -1.03 2.29
CA ALA A 41 1.06 -1.95 1.27
C ALA A 41 2.19 -2.61 0.49
N TYR A 42 3.19 -1.85 0.04
CA TYR A 42 4.33 -2.38 -0.69
C TYR A 42 5.14 -3.37 0.17
N ALA A 43 5.45 -2.99 1.41
CA ALA A 43 6.11 -3.88 2.36
C ALA A 43 5.29 -5.15 2.60
N GLY A 44 3.97 -5.03 2.81
CA GLY A 44 3.06 -6.16 3.02
C GLY A 44 3.04 -7.11 1.83
N MET A 45 2.96 -6.58 0.60
CA MET A 45 3.03 -7.36 -0.62
C MET A 45 4.32 -8.18 -0.72
N ARG A 46 5.48 -7.56 -0.41
CA ARG A 46 6.80 -8.19 -0.53
C ARG A 46 7.05 -9.22 0.58
N VAL A 47 6.71 -8.88 1.83
CA VAL A 47 6.92 -9.76 3.00
C VAL A 47 5.99 -10.97 2.94
N PHE A 48 4.70 -10.76 2.72
CA PHE A 48 3.71 -11.85 2.67
C PHE A 48 3.65 -12.56 1.32
N ARG A 49 4.43 -12.08 0.35
CA ARG A 49 4.44 -12.54 -1.06
C ARG A 49 3.03 -12.63 -1.63
N HIS A 50 2.18 -11.68 -1.25
CA HIS A 50 0.76 -11.68 -1.51
C HIS A 50 0.41 -10.58 -2.51
N LYS A 51 -0.41 -10.91 -3.50
CA LYS A 51 -0.84 -9.99 -4.58
C LYS A 51 0.28 -9.34 -5.40
N ILE A 52 1.52 -9.87 -5.36
CA ILE A 52 2.65 -9.39 -6.20
C ILE A 52 2.36 -9.54 -7.70
N ARG A 53 1.72 -10.64 -8.12
CA ARG A 53 1.40 -10.90 -9.54
C ARG A 53 0.04 -10.34 -9.98
N LYS A 54 -0.68 -9.64 -9.10
CA LYS A 54 -1.97 -9.05 -9.44
C LYS A 54 -1.71 -7.68 -10.09
N PRO A 55 -2.09 -7.47 -11.37
CA PRO A 55 -1.75 -6.24 -12.10
C PRO A 55 -2.30 -4.99 -11.39
N LEU A 56 -3.51 -5.10 -10.82
CA LEU A 56 -4.10 -4.03 -10.03
C LEU A 56 -3.17 -3.55 -8.89
N PHE A 57 -2.60 -4.46 -8.12
CA PHE A 57 -1.73 -4.11 -6.98
C PHE A 57 -0.31 -3.79 -7.41
N SER A 58 0.25 -4.56 -8.37
CA SER A 58 1.60 -4.36 -8.87
C SER A 58 1.78 -3.02 -9.57
N THR A 59 0.71 -2.44 -10.14
CA THR A 59 0.77 -1.13 -10.80
C THR A 59 0.34 -0.01 -9.85
N MET A 60 -0.77 -0.17 -9.13
CA MET A 60 -1.30 0.93 -8.29
C MET A 60 -0.40 1.26 -7.10
N VAL A 61 0.19 0.26 -6.42
CA VAL A 61 1.00 0.53 -5.23
C VAL A 61 2.26 1.36 -5.56
N PRO A 62 3.06 1.03 -6.60
CA PRO A 62 4.14 1.92 -7.04
C PRO A 62 3.67 3.30 -7.47
N VAL A 63 2.54 3.41 -8.18
CA VAL A 63 1.96 4.70 -8.58
C VAL A 63 1.64 5.56 -7.36
N PHE A 64 1.03 4.98 -6.31
CA PHE A 64 0.72 5.71 -5.07
C PHE A 64 2.00 6.17 -4.34
N ILE A 65 3.05 5.34 -4.32
CA ILE A 65 4.36 5.75 -3.78
C ILE A 65 4.90 6.97 -4.55
N LEU A 66 4.86 6.94 -5.88
CA LEU A 66 5.35 8.04 -6.72
C LEU A 66 4.54 9.32 -6.52
N ILE A 67 3.21 9.22 -6.42
CA ILE A 67 2.33 10.37 -6.14
C ILE A 67 2.70 10.99 -4.79
N HIS A 68 2.83 10.17 -3.75
CA HIS A 68 3.20 10.67 -2.41
C HIS A 68 4.60 11.27 -2.39
N ALA A 69 5.56 10.68 -3.09
CA ALA A 69 6.90 11.22 -3.24
C ALA A 69 6.89 12.57 -3.95
N GLY A 70 6.17 12.70 -5.07
CA GLY A 70 6.04 13.96 -5.81
C GLY A 70 5.37 15.07 -5.00
N ILE A 71 4.33 14.76 -4.23
CA ILE A 71 3.70 15.69 -3.30
C ILE A 71 4.71 16.12 -2.23
N TYR A 72 5.43 15.17 -1.63
CA TYR A 72 6.44 15.46 -0.60
C TYR A 72 7.56 16.36 -1.13
N THR A 73 8.06 16.10 -2.34
CA THR A 73 9.10 16.96 -2.97
C THR A 73 8.56 18.35 -3.28
N MET A 74 7.33 18.46 -3.81
CA MET A 74 6.69 19.75 -4.11
C MET A 74 6.51 20.59 -2.83
N LEU A 75 6.07 19.97 -1.74
CA LEU A 75 5.89 20.65 -0.45
C LEU A 75 7.21 21.16 0.11
N ILE A 76 8.28 20.35 0.04
CA ILE A 76 9.61 20.77 0.51
C ILE A 76 10.17 21.91 -0.34
N SER A 77 10.06 21.81 -1.67
CA SER A 77 10.56 22.87 -2.57
C SER A 77 9.82 24.19 -2.39
N GLY A 78 8.54 24.16 -1.99
CA GLY A 78 7.78 25.36 -1.67
C GLY A 78 8.07 25.93 -0.28
N TYR A 79 8.64 25.14 0.63
CA TYR A 79 8.95 25.55 2.00
C TYR A 79 10.38 26.07 2.17
N LEU A 80 11.31 25.72 1.29
CA LEU A 80 12.63 26.32 1.21
C LEU A 80 12.53 27.59 0.35
N PRO A 81 12.52 28.81 0.93
CA PRO A 81 12.71 29.99 0.13
C PRO A 81 14.16 29.96 -0.40
N GLY A 82 14.31 30.11 -1.71
CA GLY A 82 15.62 30.33 -2.33
C GLY A 82 16.27 31.60 -1.80
#